data_AF-A0A6B2L7F1-F1
#
_entry.id   AF-A0A6B2L7F1-F1
#
_cell.length_a   1.000
_cell.length_b   1.000
_cell.length_c   1.000
_cell.angle_alpha   90.00
_cell.angle_beta   90.00
_cell.angle_gamma   90.00
#
_symmetry.space_group_name_H-M   'P 1'
#
loop_
_entity.id
_entity.type
_entity.pdbx_description
1 polymer ?
#
loop_
_entity_poly.entity_id
_entity_poly.type
_entity_poly.pdbx_seq_one_letter_code
_entity_poly.pdbx_strand_id
1 'polypeptide(L)'
;MDQLLLKSLIYVLKKQIKDKQLPMNIMEVNHLTQMYRPKGTLLNFKKSSYKKLLTFLKHFETKGLFVLEETQQGVYDIVSIDRANELFKTFVAYETEPIEEIGTPNVVNPIGNIREVYKLPKALNFLIAGRNISEEDAFFTTAEITEFLTDYVSGNNLTSPTNKQMLKLDQNLFDGLFSVKKDKIEAGDEFEKRGVALRLKKSLLIYHEIEIDGFLERRKGAPKPITIHVDARQTKKFMTTVNGLNNFGIDPAQASTIFGKKFATSASTRKEKTGTSLLIQGDRAAQVQQFLKEEYVVPAKYIETTLGKGVKSAPKGSG
;
A
#
# COMPACT_ATOMS: atom_id res chain seq x y z
N MET A 1 -6.87 -23.12 -10.56
CA MET A 1 -6.57 -21.68 -10.41
C MET A 1 -5.37 -21.24 -11.24
N ASP A 2 -4.24 -21.94 -11.11
CA ASP A 2 -2.99 -21.64 -11.81
C ASP A 2 -3.13 -21.55 -13.33
N GLN A 3 -3.85 -22.50 -13.93
CA GLN A 3 -4.13 -22.48 -15.37
C GLN A 3 -4.93 -21.25 -15.80
N LEU A 4 -5.88 -20.81 -14.98
CA LEU A 4 -6.72 -19.66 -15.26
C LEU A 4 -5.90 -18.36 -15.21
N LEU A 5 -5.08 -18.19 -14.15
CA LEU A 5 -4.14 -17.09 -14.03
C LEU A 5 -3.16 -17.04 -15.20
N LEU A 6 -2.56 -18.18 -15.56
CA LEU A 6 -1.64 -18.28 -16.68
C LEU A 6 -2.32 -17.91 -18.01
N LYS A 7 -3.50 -18.48 -18.27
CA LYS A 7 -4.24 -18.20 -19.51
C LYS A 7 -4.60 -16.72 -19.62
N SER A 8 -5.02 -16.09 -18.53
CA SER A 8 -5.32 -14.64 -18.49
C SER A 8 -4.08 -13.78 -18.72
N LEU A 9 -2.95 -14.12 -18.08
CA LEU A 9 -1.70 -13.40 -18.26
C LEU A 9 -1.23 -13.48 -19.73
N ILE A 10 -1.27 -14.67 -20.33
CA ILE A 10 -0.88 -14.86 -21.73
C ILE A 10 -1.78 -14.06 -22.67
N TYR A 11 -3.10 -14.00 -22.42
CA TYR A 11 -4.01 -13.17 -23.23
C TYR A 11 -3.55 -11.71 -23.23
N VAL A 12 -3.29 -11.15 -22.05
CA VAL A 12 -2.91 -9.73 -21.89
C VAL A 12 -1.57 -9.44 -22.53
N LEU A 13 -0.57 -10.25 -22.23
CA LEU A 13 0.74 -10.10 -22.83
C LEU A 13 0.60 -10.14 -24.36
N LYS A 14 -0.11 -11.13 -24.93
CA LYS A 14 -0.23 -11.32 -26.38
C LYS A 14 -1.09 -10.28 -27.11
N LYS A 15 -2.18 -9.80 -26.48
CA LYS A 15 -3.22 -9.01 -27.17
C LYS A 15 -3.31 -7.56 -26.73
N GLN A 16 -2.93 -7.24 -25.49
CA GLN A 16 -3.21 -5.93 -24.89
C GLN A 16 -1.94 -5.08 -24.71
N ILE A 17 -0.80 -5.72 -24.49
CA ILE A 17 0.47 -5.02 -24.26
C ILE A 17 1.33 -5.09 -25.53
N LYS A 18 1.69 -3.92 -26.08
CA LYS A 18 2.67 -3.78 -27.18
C LYS A 18 4.06 -3.45 -26.61
N ASP A 19 5.12 -3.84 -27.31
CA ASP A 19 6.49 -3.67 -26.82
C ASP A 19 6.86 -2.20 -26.55
N LYS A 20 6.30 -1.26 -27.33
CA LYS A 20 6.47 0.19 -27.11
C LYS A 20 5.88 0.74 -25.81
N GLN A 21 5.08 -0.05 -25.09
CA GLN A 21 4.48 0.32 -23.80
C GLN A 21 5.31 -0.20 -22.61
N LEU A 22 6.41 -0.93 -22.88
CA LEU A 22 7.35 -1.37 -21.86
C LEU A 22 8.41 -0.28 -21.61
N PRO A 23 8.97 -0.17 -20.39
CA PRO A 23 8.69 -1.01 -19.22
C PRO A 23 7.31 -0.75 -18.60
N MET A 24 6.64 -1.80 -18.15
CA MET A 24 5.29 -1.72 -17.57
C MET A 24 5.25 -2.34 -16.18
N ASN A 25 4.71 -1.59 -15.22
CA ASN A 25 4.62 -2.04 -13.84
C ASN A 25 3.83 -3.33 -13.69
N ILE A 26 4.31 -4.27 -12.86
CA ILE A 26 3.64 -5.56 -12.67
C ILE A 26 2.21 -5.43 -12.15
N MET A 27 1.89 -4.34 -11.46
CA MET A 27 0.54 -4.06 -10.98
C MET A 27 -0.39 -3.71 -12.14
N GLU A 28 0.09 -2.93 -13.11
CA GLU A 28 -0.65 -2.60 -14.33
C GLU A 28 -0.90 -3.85 -15.19
N VAL A 29 0.14 -4.68 -15.37
CA VAL A 29 0.01 -5.97 -16.10
C VAL A 29 -1.02 -6.88 -15.42
N ASN A 30 -1.02 -6.90 -14.09
CA ASN A 30 -1.97 -7.68 -13.32
C ASN A 30 -3.40 -7.10 -13.37
N HIS A 31 -3.55 -5.78 -13.36
CA HIS A 31 -4.84 -5.13 -13.58
C HIS A 31 -5.44 -5.55 -14.92
N LEU A 32 -4.67 -5.44 -16.00
CA LEU A 32 -5.06 -5.95 -17.31
C LEU A 32 -5.38 -7.46 -17.25
N THR A 33 -4.58 -8.26 -16.55
CA THR A 33 -4.79 -9.72 -16.41
C THR A 33 -6.14 -10.04 -15.76
N GLN A 34 -6.54 -9.24 -14.76
CA GLN A 34 -7.86 -9.34 -14.16
C GLN A 34 -8.96 -8.90 -15.12
N MET A 35 -8.77 -7.79 -15.84
CA MET A 35 -9.78 -7.27 -16.76
C MET A 35 -10.08 -8.25 -17.90
N TYR A 36 -9.04 -8.79 -18.52
CA TYR A 36 -9.16 -9.67 -19.69
C TYR A 36 -9.22 -11.15 -19.30
N ARG A 37 -9.77 -11.47 -18.13
CA ARG A 37 -10.00 -12.85 -17.70
C ARG A 37 -11.18 -13.50 -18.46
N PRO A 38 -11.26 -14.84 -18.52
CA PRO A 38 -12.41 -15.52 -19.12
C PRO A 38 -13.74 -15.15 -18.47
N LYS A 39 -14.81 -15.06 -19.28
CA LYS A 39 -16.16 -14.74 -18.82
C LYS A 39 -16.62 -15.64 -17.67
N GLY A 40 -17.29 -15.06 -16.65
CA GLY A 40 -17.80 -15.77 -15.48
C GLY A 40 -16.72 -16.25 -14.49
N THR A 41 -15.47 -15.83 -14.65
CA THR A 41 -14.37 -16.24 -13.76
C THR A 41 -13.87 -15.09 -12.88
N LEU A 42 -13.20 -15.42 -11.78
CA LEU A 42 -12.51 -14.47 -10.89
C LEU A 42 -11.10 -14.98 -10.65
N LEU A 43 -10.08 -14.10 -10.76
CA LEU A 43 -8.71 -14.47 -10.42
C LEU A 43 -8.39 -14.10 -8.98
N ASN A 44 -7.71 -14.99 -8.29
CA ASN A 44 -7.42 -14.95 -6.86
C ASN A 44 -6.12 -15.74 -6.63
N PHE A 45 -5.05 -15.00 -6.36
CA PHE A 45 -3.73 -15.57 -6.13
C PHE A 45 -3.67 -16.44 -4.87
N LYS A 46 -4.47 -16.16 -3.83
CA LYS A 46 -4.47 -16.98 -2.60
C LYS A 46 -4.97 -18.41 -2.85
N LYS A 47 -5.77 -18.62 -3.91
CA LYS A 47 -6.24 -19.93 -4.36
C LYS A 47 -5.31 -20.60 -5.38
N SER A 48 -4.19 -19.96 -5.73
CA SER A 48 -3.17 -20.52 -6.63
C SER A 48 -2.04 -21.16 -5.84
N SER A 49 -1.26 -22.02 -6.47
CA SER A 49 -0.05 -22.59 -5.87
C SER A 49 1.01 -21.53 -5.54
N TYR A 50 0.98 -20.40 -6.25
CA TYR A 50 1.91 -19.28 -6.08
C TYR A 50 1.56 -18.38 -4.91
N LYS A 51 0.28 -18.32 -4.49
CA LYS A 51 -0.24 -17.51 -3.37
C LYS A 51 -0.14 -15.97 -3.53
N LYS A 52 0.84 -15.47 -4.30
CA LYS A 52 1.16 -14.05 -4.52
C LYS A 52 1.46 -13.76 -6.01
N LEU A 53 1.22 -12.52 -6.43
CA LEU A 53 1.49 -12.06 -7.81
C LEU A 53 2.97 -12.14 -8.18
N LEU A 54 3.86 -11.57 -7.36
CA LEU A 54 5.28 -11.55 -7.67
C LEU A 54 5.87 -12.96 -7.78
N THR A 55 5.46 -13.88 -6.90
CA THR A 55 5.85 -15.30 -6.96
C THR A 55 5.37 -15.96 -8.26
N PHE A 56 4.14 -15.66 -8.68
CA PHE A 56 3.61 -16.12 -9.95
C PHE A 56 4.40 -15.57 -11.13
N LEU A 57 4.68 -14.27 -11.17
CA LEU A 57 5.40 -13.64 -12.28
C LEU A 57 6.87 -14.10 -12.34
N LYS A 58 7.58 -14.20 -11.21
CA LYS A 58 8.94 -14.74 -11.14
C LYS A 58 9.01 -16.18 -11.68
N HIS A 59 8.00 -17.00 -11.42
CA HIS A 59 7.93 -18.35 -11.99
C HIS A 59 7.78 -18.37 -13.53
N PHE A 60 7.15 -17.37 -14.13
CA PHE A 60 7.03 -17.29 -15.59
C PHE A 60 8.18 -16.52 -16.25
N GLU A 61 8.88 -15.67 -15.49
CA GLU A 61 10.19 -15.15 -15.86
C GLU A 61 11.22 -16.28 -15.99
N THR A 62 11.28 -17.24 -15.05
CA THR A 62 12.19 -18.40 -15.17
C THR A 62 11.86 -19.32 -16.35
N LYS A 63 10.64 -19.23 -16.88
CA LYS A 63 10.21 -19.90 -18.13
C LYS A 63 10.48 -19.07 -19.39
N GLY A 64 11.16 -17.94 -19.25
CA GLY A 64 11.53 -17.05 -20.34
C GLY A 64 10.35 -16.32 -20.97
N LEU A 65 9.22 -16.15 -20.27
CA LEU A 65 8.04 -15.49 -20.86
C LEU A 65 8.26 -13.97 -21.00
N PHE A 66 8.96 -13.37 -20.04
CA PHE A 66 9.31 -11.96 -19.96
C PHE A 66 10.47 -11.76 -18.99
N VAL A 67 11.01 -10.55 -18.94
CA VAL A 67 12.04 -10.14 -17.99
C VAL A 67 11.46 -9.13 -16.99
N LEU A 68 11.71 -9.34 -15.70
CA LEU A 68 11.40 -8.42 -14.63
C LEU A 68 12.64 -7.59 -14.24
N GLU A 69 12.44 -6.31 -13.98
CA GLU A 69 13.45 -5.44 -13.41
C GLU A 69 12.92 -4.82 -12.11
N GLU A 70 13.71 -4.86 -11.05
CA GLU A 70 13.39 -4.19 -9.79
C GLU A 70 13.83 -2.72 -9.87
N THR A 71 12.88 -1.81 -10.12
CA THR A 71 13.18 -0.38 -10.30
C THR A 71 13.33 0.36 -8.98
N GLN A 72 12.66 -0.12 -7.92
CA GLN A 72 12.80 0.33 -6.55
C GLN A 72 12.61 -0.87 -5.62
N GLN A 73 13.04 -0.74 -4.36
CA GLN A 73 12.93 -1.84 -3.40
C GLN A 73 11.47 -2.36 -3.31
N GLY A 74 11.25 -3.58 -3.82
CA GLY A 74 9.93 -4.23 -3.87
C GLY A 74 8.99 -3.80 -5.00
N VAL A 75 9.43 -2.93 -5.92
CA VAL A 75 8.68 -2.47 -7.10
C VAL A 75 9.32 -3.07 -8.35
N TYR A 76 8.51 -3.78 -9.13
CA TYR A 76 8.97 -4.49 -10.33
C TYR A 76 8.23 -4.03 -11.57
N ASP A 77 8.95 -3.95 -12.68
CA ASP A 77 8.40 -3.71 -14.01
C ASP A 77 8.74 -4.88 -14.94
N ILE A 78 7.85 -5.20 -15.88
CA ILE A 78 8.16 -6.05 -17.03
C ILE A 78 8.84 -5.18 -18.07
N VAL A 79 10.08 -5.49 -18.43
CA VAL A 79 10.89 -4.67 -19.34
C VAL A 79 10.94 -5.22 -20.76
N SER A 80 10.75 -6.53 -20.93
CA SER A 80 10.68 -7.20 -22.23
C SER A 80 9.79 -8.42 -22.16
N ILE A 81 9.16 -8.79 -23.27
CA ILE A 81 8.30 -9.98 -23.40
C ILE A 81 8.83 -10.83 -24.54
N ASP A 82 9.07 -12.12 -24.32
CA ASP A 82 9.47 -13.04 -25.38
C ASP A 82 8.26 -13.47 -26.20
N ARG A 83 8.00 -12.76 -27.30
CA ARG A 83 6.86 -13.04 -28.20
C ARG A 83 6.94 -14.40 -28.88
N ALA A 84 8.12 -15.04 -28.93
CA ALA A 84 8.33 -16.34 -29.54
C ALA A 84 8.13 -17.52 -28.57
N ASN A 85 7.93 -17.24 -27.28
CA ASN A 85 7.81 -18.24 -26.22
C ASN A 85 6.72 -19.29 -26.53
N GLU A 86 6.99 -20.56 -26.22
CA GLU A 86 6.10 -21.68 -26.52
C GLU A 86 4.73 -21.58 -25.85
N LEU A 87 4.65 -20.93 -24.67
CA LEU A 87 3.38 -20.69 -23.96
C LEU A 87 2.41 -19.84 -24.79
N PHE A 88 2.90 -18.98 -25.69
CA PHE A 88 2.05 -18.23 -26.62
C PHE A 88 1.50 -19.08 -27.76
N LYS A 89 2.15 -20.21 -28.10
CA LYS A 89 1.73 -21.11 -29.19
C LYS A 89 0.57 -22.01 -28.75
N THR A 90 0.59 -22.45 -27.50
CA THR A 90 -0.47 -23.28 -26.90
C THR A 90 -1.72 -22.47 -26.50
N PHE A 91 -1.69 -21.15 -26.69
CA PHE A 91 -2.75 -20.27 -26.25
C PHE A 91 -3.94 -20.25 -27.22
N VAL A 92 -5.11 -20.62 -26.70
CA VAL A 92 -6.41 -20.48 -27.39
C VAL A 92 -7.14 -19.26 -26.84
N ALA A 93 -7.50 -18.35 -27.74
CA ALA A 93 -8.28 -17.15 -27.41
C ALA A 93 -9.65 -17.55 -26.82
N TYR A 94 -10.20 -16.67 -25.99
CA TYR A 94 -11.47 -16.88 -25.32
C TYR A 94 -12.24 -15.55 -25.25
N GLU A 95 -13.55 -15.66 -25.06
CA GLU A 95 -14.39 -14.50 -24.78
C GLU A 95 -14.11 -13.99 -23.37
N THR A 96 -13.74 -12.72 -23.30
CA THR A 96 -13.69 -11.98 -22.04
C THR A 96 -15.11 -11.53 -21.68
N GLU A 97 -15.34 -11.15 -20.42
CA GLU A 97 -16.52 -10.34 -20.10
C GLU A 97 -16.63 -9.16 -21.08
N PRO A 98 -17.85 -8.71 -21.45
CA PRO A 98 -18.02 -7.45 -22.15
C PRO A 98 -17.27 -6.38 -21.37
N ILE A 99 -16.28 -5.81 -22.04
CA ILE A 99 -15.59 -4.65 -21.52
C ILE A 99 -16.64 -3.56 -21.59
N GLU A 100 -17.17 -3.09 -20.45
CA GLU A 100 -17.49 -1.67 -20.40
C GLU A 100 -16.18 -1.01 -20.76
N GLU A 101 -16.07 -0.52 -22.00
CA GLU A 101 -14.89 0.19 -22.48
C GLU A 101 -14.37 1.04 -21.32
N ILE A 102 -13.09 0.86 -20.93
CA ILE A 102 -12.35 1.95 -20.30
C ILE A 102 -12.11 2.99 -21.39
N GLY A 103 -13.22 3.59 -21.77
CA GLY A 103 -13.49 4.74 -22.57
C GLY A 103 -14.58 5.56 -21.86
N THR A 104 -14.78 5.35 -20.56
CA THR A 104 -15.35 6.38 -19.69
C THR A 104 -14.52 6.50 -18.40
N PRO A 105 -14.04 7.71 -18.07
CA PRO A 105 -13.33 8.00 -16.84
C PRO A 105 -14.32 8.10 -15.68
N ASN A 106 -15.18 7.09 -15.48
CA ASN A 106 -16.30 7.15 -14.53
C ASN A 106 -16.31 6.00 -13.51
N VAL A 107 -15.40 5.02 -13.59
CA VAL A 107 -15.35 3.92 -12.62
C VAL A 107 -14.54 4.37 -11.41
N VAL A 108 -15.22 4.52 -10.27
CA VAL A 108 -14.59 4.75 -8.97
C VAL A 108 -14.34 3.40 -8.32
N ASN A 109 -13.09 3.11 -7.98
CA ASN A 109 -12.77 1.89 -7.24
C ASN A 109 -12.70 2.19 -5.73
N PRO A 110 -13.53 1.53 -4.90
CA PRO A 110 -13.47 1.67 -3.45
C PRO A 110 -12.14 1.19 -2.88
N ILE A 111 -11.61 1.94 -1.92
CA ILE A 111 -10.45 1.50 -1.12
C ILE A 111 -10.95 0.48 -0.09
N GLY A 112 -10.25 -0.65 0.00
CA GLY A 112 -10.51 -1.67 0.99
C GLY A 112 -9.85 -1.38 2.33
N ASN A 113 -9.51 -2.42 3.08
CA ASN A 113 -8.99 -2.27 4.44
C ASN A 113 -7.59 -1.63 4.46
N ILE A 114 -7.41 -0.63 5.33
CA ILE A 114 -6.10 -0.05 5.68
C ILE A 114 -5.70 -0.52 7.08
N ARG A 115 -4.55 -1.16 7.20
CA ARG A 115 -4.00 -1.61 8.49
C ARG A 115 -2.53 -1.23 8.66
N GLU A 116 -2.17 -0.85 9.88
CA GLU A 116 -0.77 -0.62 10.26
C GLU A 116 -0.12 -1.96 10.64
N VAL A 117 1.07 -2.21 10.11
CA VAL A 117 1.88 -3.40 10.38
C VAL A 117 3.32 -2.96 10.65
N TYR A 118 4.09 -3.80 11.33
CA TYR A 118 5.41 -3.44 11.80
C TYR A 118 6.43 -4.47 11.35
N LYS A 119 7.62 -4.00 10.99
CA LYS A 119 8.79 -4.84 10.76
C LYS A 119 9.79 -4.65 11.89
N LEU A 120 10.37 -5.76 12.35
CA LEU A 120 11.44 -5.73 13.34
C LEU A 120 12.73 -5.21 12.68
N PRO A 121 13.43 -4.24 13.30
CA PRO A 121 14.83 -3.96 12.98
C PRO A 121 15.69 -5.21 13.17
N LYS A 122 16.81 -5.30 12.45
CA LYS A 122 17.74 -6.45 12.54
C LYS A 122 18.16 -6.76 13.99
N ALA A 123 18.38 -5.73 14.80
CA ALA A 123 18.77 -5.88 16.20
C ALA A 123 17.69 -6.56 17.07
N LEU A 124 16.44 -6.66 16.59
CA LEU A 124 15.32 -7.29 17.28
C LEU A 124 14.88 -8.61 16.65
N ASN A 125 15.59 -9.10 15.63
CA ASN A 125 15.26 -10.38 14.97
C ASN A 125 15.34 -11.58 15.94
N PHE A 126 16.08 -11.48 17.04
CA PHE A 126 16.12 -12.50 18.08
C PHE A 126 14.73 -12.79 18.68
N LEU A 127 13.82 -11.81 18.68
CA LEU A 127 12.45 -12.00 19.19
C LEU A 127 11.66 -13.03 18.38
N ILE A 128 12.02 -13.26 17.12
CA ILE A 128 11.37 -14.24 16.23
C ILE A 128 12.28 -15.44 15.92
N ALA A 129 13.45 -15.52 16.55
CA ALA A 129 14.36 -16.65 16.35
C ALA A 129 13.69 -17.97 16.71
N GLY A 130 13.89 -19.00 15.87
CA GLY A 130 13.26 -20.31 16.03
C GLY A 130 11.79 -20.38 15.56
N ARG A 131 11.18 -19.26 15.15
CA ARG A 131 9.90 -19.29 14.43
C ARG A 131 10.17 -19.48 12.95
N ASN A 132 9.41 -20.35 12.27
CA ASN A 132 9.51 -20.61 10.82
C ASN A 132 8.97 -19.42 10.00
N ILE A 133 9.52 -18.22 10.19
CA ILE A 133 9.11 -16.98 9.54
C ILE A 133 10.21 -16.54 8.58
N SER A 134 9.87 -16.36 7.31
CA SER A 134 10.77 -15.80 6.30
C SER A 134 10.98 -14.29 6.54
N GLU A 135 12.21 -13.79 6.38
CA GLU A 135 12.54 -12.36 6.52
C GLU A 135 11.78 -11.45 5.53
N GLU A 136 11.38 -12.00 4.38
CA GLU A 136 10.57 -11.29 3.37
C GLU A 136 9.12 -11.10 3.82
N ASP A 137 8.62 -11.97 4.69
CA ASP A 137 7.24 -12.01 5.19
C ASP A 137 7.09 -11.54 6.64
N ALA A 138 8.18 -11.09 7.26
CA ALA A 138 8.25 -10.66 8.67
C ALA A 138 7.58 -9.28 8.92
N PHE A 139 6.26 -9.23 8.77
CA PHE A 139 5.43 -8.08 9.13
C PHE A 139 4.38 -8.52 10.14
N PHE A 140 4.26 -7.75 11.21
CA PHE A 140 3.53 -8.18 12.38
C PHE A 140 2.63 -7.07 12.89
N THR A 141 1.55 -7.46 13.54
CA THR A 141 0.69 -6.61 14.35
C THR A 141 1.35 -6.32 15.71
N THR A 142 0.86 -5.30 16.40
CA THR A 142 1.29 -5.00 17.77
C THR A 142 1.06 -6.19 18.72
N ALA A 143 -0.01 -6.96 18.49
CA ALA A 143 -0.35 -8.12 19.31
C ALA A 143 0.73 -9.21 19.17
N GLU A 144 1.06 -9.59 17.93
CA GLU A 144 2.11 -10.58 17.64
C GLU A 144 3.47 -10.15 18.21
N ILE A 145 3.86 -8.89 18.07
CA ILE A 145 5.15 -8.40 18.62
C ILE A 145 5.16 -8.45 20.15
N THR A 146 4.02 -8.17 20.78
CA THR A 146 3.88 -8.26 22.24
C THR A 146 3.97 -9.71 22.71
N GLU A 147 3.36 -10.64 21.96
CA GLU A 147 3.48 -12.08 22.18
C GLU A 147 4.93 -12.53 22.04
N PHE A 148 5.64 -12.11 20.98
CA PHE A 148 7.05 -12.45 20.78
C PHE A 148 7.94 -11.99 21.94
N LEU A 149 7.72 -10.76 22.44
CA LEU A 149 8.42 -10.27 23.62
C LEU A 149 8.08 -11.10 24.86
N THR A 150 6.81 -11.45 25.06
CA THR A 150 6.36 -12.21 26.23
C THR A 150 6.95 -13.62 26.25
N ASP A 151 6.93 -14.29 25.10
CA ASP A 151 7.53 -15.62 24.92
C ASP A 151 9.04 -15.56 25.17
N TYR A 152 9.72 -14.55 24.62
CA TYR A 152 11.16 -14.38 24.80
C TYR A 152 11.52 -14.19 26.27
N VAL A 153 10.80 -13.31 26.97
CA VAL A 153 11.03 -13.00 28.39
C VAL A 153 10.78 -14.24 29.26
N SER A 154 9.75 -15.01 28.95
CA SER A 154 9.41 -16.21 29.71
C SER A 154 10.40 -17.35 29.43
N GLY A 155 10.75 -17.58 28.17
CA GLY A 155 11.70 -18.63 27.77
C GLY A 155 13.12 -18.41 28.30
N ASN A 156 13.52 -17.16 28.52
CA ASN A 156 14.83 -16.80 29.08
C ASN A 156 14.79 -16.45 30.57
N ASN A 157 13.63 -16.61 31.25
CA ASN A 157 13.45 -16.31 32.67
C ASN A 157 13.90 -14.90 33.08
N LEU A 158 13.59 -13.90 32.25
CA LEU A 158 14.08 -12.51 32.43
C LEU A 158 13.23 -11.66 33.38
N THR A 159 12.10 -12.17 33.87
CA THR A 159 11.31 -11.46 34.89
C THR A 159 12.04 -11.50 36.24
N SER A 160 12.18 -10.34 36.91
CA SER A 160 12.82 -10.30 38.22
C SER A 160 12.04 -11.14 39.25
N PRO A 161 12.73 -11.99 40.05
CA PRO A 161 12.09 -12.80 41.08
C PRO A 161 11.57 -11.96 42.24
N THR A 162 12.21 -10.81 42.50
CA THR A 162 11.87 -9.91 43.61
C THR A 162 10.75 -8.94 43.23
N ASN A 163 10.74 -8.44 41.99
CA ASN A 163 9.72 -7.52 41.50
C ASN A 163 9.19 -7.93 40.11
N LYS A 164 7.97 -8.46 40.07
CA LYS A 164 7.35 -8.95 38.82
C LYS A 164 7.10 -7.87 37.76
N GLN A 165 7.20 -6.58 38.11
CA GLN A 165 7.11 -5.46 37.15
C GLN A 165 8.45 -5.10 36.50
N MET A 166 9.55 -5.68 37.00
CA MET A 166 10.90 -5.46 36.49
C MET A 166 11.34 -6.65 35.63
N LEU A 167 12.22 -6.35 34.69
CA LEU A 167 12.81 -7.28 33.75
C LEU A 167 14.32 -7.09 33.77
N LYS A 168 15.06 -8.17 33.98
CA LYS A 168 16.52 -8.19 33.86
C LYS A 168 16.89 -8.18 32.38
N LEU A 169 17.56 -7.11 31.94
CA LEU A 169 17.94 -6.93 30.55
C LEU A 169 19.08 -7.90 30.21
N ASP A 170 18.86 -8.83 29.28
CA ASP A 170 19.95 -9.61 28.72
C ASP A 170 20.66 -8.83 27.61
N GLN A 171 21.74 -9.41 27.06
CA GLN A 171 22.54 -8.76 26.02
C GLN A 171 21.69 -8.40 24.79
N ASN A 172 20.79 -9.29 24.37
CA ASN A 172 19.95 -9.08 23.20
C ASN A 172 18.94 -7.94 23.39
N LEU A 173 18.21 -7.91 24.52
CA LEU A 173 17.28 -6.82 24.82
C LEU A 173 18.01 -5.50 24.98
N PHE A 174 19.18 -5.52 25.62
CA PHE A 174 20.02 -4.34 25.78
C PHE A 174 20.46 -3.79 24.42
N ASP A 175 21.13 -4.60 23.59
CA ASP A 175 21.63 -4.18 22.28
C ASP A 175 20.50 -3.78 21.31
N GLY A 176 19.32 -4.38 21.47
CA GLY A 176 18.15 -4.09 20.64
C GLY A 176 17.42 -2.80 21.00
N LEU A 177 17.36 -2.42 22.27
CA LEU A 177 16.44 -1.37 22.77
C LEU A 177 17.12 -0.26 23.58
N PHE A 178 18.36 -0.45 24.01
CA PHE A 178 19.06 0.42 24.95
C PHE A 178 20.46 0.78 24.47
N SER A 179 21.06 1.78 25.12
CA SER A 179 22.45 2.15 24.91
C SER A 179 23.02 2.81 26.16
N VAL A 180 24.23 2.42 26.56
CA VAL A 180 24.94 2.98 27.72
C VAL A 180 24.95 4.51 27.69
N LYS A 181 25.25 5.11 26.53
CA LYS A 181 25.38 6.57 26.38
C LYS A 181 24.09 7.34 26.66
N LYS A 182 22.94 6.76 26.29
CA LYS A 182 21.63 7.43 26.41
C LYS A 182 20.94 7.09 27.72
N ASP A 183 21.05 5.84 28.13
CA ASP A 183 20.21 5.27 29.16
C ASP A 183 20.93 5.12 30.50
N LYS A 184 22.27 5.20 30.50
CA LYS A 184 23.12 5.07 31.69
C LYS A 184 22.87 3.75 32.45
N ILE A 185 22.56 2.70 31.70
CA ILE A 185 22.38 1.32 32.17
C ILE A 185 23.18 0.39 31.25
N GLU A 186 23.39 -0.85 31.68
CA GLU A 186 24.08 -1.90 30.94
C GLU A 186 23.29 -3.22 30.91
N ALA A 187 23.76 -4.18 30.11
CA ALA A 187 23.19 -5.52 30.11
C ALA A 187 23.40 -6.17 31.49
N GLY A 188 22.33 -6.72 32.04
CA GLY A 188 22.26 -7.27 33.40
C GLY A 188 21.44 -6.42 34.37
N ASP A 189 21.23 -5.13 34.08
CA ASP A 189 20.41 -4.23 34.89
C ASP A 189 18.91 -4.58 34.79
N GLU A 190 18.16 -4.18 35.80
CA GLU A 190 16.69 -4.30 35.80
C GLU A 190 16.01 -3.05 35.22
N PHE A 191 14.97 -3.25 34.40
CA PHE A 191 14.17 -2.17 33.83
C PHE A 191 12.66 -2.47 33.91
N GLU A 192 11.83 -1.44 33.99
CA GLU A 192 10.37 -1.60 34.06
C GLU A 192 9.84 -2.26 32.77
N LYS A 193 9.05 -3.33 32.90
CA LYS A 193 8.45 -4.05 31.76
C LYS A 193 7.69 -3.11 30.81
N ARG A 194 6.93 -2.16 31.38
CA ARG A 194 6.21 -1.15 30.60
C ARG A 194 7.15 -0.25 29.80
N GLY A 195 8.30 0.09 30.39
CA GLY A 195 9.35 0.87 29.73
C GLY A 195 9.99 0.10 28.57
N VAL A 196 10.28 -1.19 28.75
CA VAL A 196 10.77 -2.07 27.67
C VAL A 196 9.76 -2.13 26.52
N ALA A 197 8.48 -2.37 26.83
CA ALA A 197 7.42 -2.43 25.82
C ALA A 197 7.27 -1.10 25.05
N LEU A 198 7.39 0.04 25.74
CA LEU A 198 7.35 1.35 25.10
C LEU A 198 8.53 1.59 24.16
N ARG A 199 9.75 1.17 24.56
CA ARG A 199 10.94 1.26 23.71
C ARG A 199 10.84 0.34 22.51
N LEU A 200 10.38 -0.89 22.72
CA LEU A 200 10.11 -1.84 21.65
C LEU A 200 9.18 -1.19 20.63
N LYS A 201 8.01 -0.70 21.04
CA LYS A 201 7.05 -0.05 20.14
C LYS A 201 7.66 1.11 19.34
N LYS A 202 8.53 1.94 19.97
CA LYS A 202 9.20 3.06 19.31
C LYS A 202 10.31 2.65 18.33
N SER A 203 10.92 1.49 18.55
CA SER A 203 11.99 0.96 17.69
C SER A 203 11.47 0.27 16.42
N LEU A 204 10.19 -0.10 16.38
CA LEU A 204 9.58 -0.80 15.26
C LEU A 204 9.58 0.05 13.98
N LEU A 205 9.81 -0.61 12.85
CA LEU A 205 9.67 0.01 11.54
C LEU A 205 8.21 -0.03 11.12
N ILE A 206 7.57 1.14 11.04
CA ILE A 206 6.16 1.27 10.67
C ILE A 206 5.99 1.02 9.18
N TYR A 207 5.00 0.20 8.84
CA TYR A 207 4.48 -0.01 7.50
C TYR A 207 2.94 0.05 7.57
N HIS A 208 2.31 0.19 6.42
CA HIS A 208 0.88 -0.01 6.31
C HIS A 208 0.57 -0.88 5.11
N GLU A 209 -0.54 -1.56 5.21
CA GLU A 209 -1.13 -2.30 4.13
C GLU A 209 -2.46 -1.68 3.76
N ILE A 210 -2.68 -1.50 2.47
CA ILE A 210 -3.88 -0.93 1.90
C ILE A 210 -4.40 -1.88 0.83
N GLU A 211 -5.69 -2.17 0.89
CA GLU A 211 -6.36 -2.93 -0.17
C GLU A 211 -6.86 -1.97 -1.25
N ILE A 212 -6.34 -2.10 -2.47
CA ILE A 212 -6.70 -1.31 -3.65
C ILE A 212 -7.13 -2.31 -4.71
N ASP A 213 -8.36 -2.22 -5.22
CA ASP A 213 -8.90 -3.12 -6.25
C ASP A 213 -8.82 -4.62 -5.87
N GLY A 214 -8.95 -4.94 -4.58
CA GLY A 214 -8.81 -6.30 -4.05
C GLY A 214 -7.35 -6.77 -3.89
N PHE A 215 -6.37 -5.88 -4.07
CA PHE A 215 -4.94 -6.15 -3.87
C PHE A 215 -4.42 -5.49 -2.62
N LEU A 216 -3.76 -6.28 -1.77
CA LEU A 216 -3.09 -5.78 -0.58
C LEU A 216 -1.70 -5.24 -0.94
N GLU A 217 -1.57 -3.92 -1.02
CA GLU A 217 -0.29 -3.25 -1.23
C GLU A 217 0.31 -2.87 0.12
N ARG A 218 1.62 -3.08 0.29
CA ARG A 218 2.34 -2.72 1.51
C ARG A 218 3.30 -1.58 1.25
N ARG A 219 3.21 -0.53 2.05
CA ARG A 219 4.00 0.70 1.92
C ARG A 219 4.71 1.04 3.22
N LYS A 220 5.89 1.65 3.11
CA LYS A 220 6.71 2.04 4.26
C LYS A 220 6.16 3.30 4.93
N GLY A 221 6.16 3.32 6.26
CA GLY A 221 5.64 4.41 7.08
C GLY A 221 4.15 4.29 7.35
N ALA A 222 3.62 5.22 8.15
CA ALA A 222 2.18 5.36 8.37
C ALA A 222 1.46 5.88 7.10
N PRO A 223 0.16 5.58 6.91
CA PRO A 223 -0.60 6.11 5.78
C PRO A 223 -0.64 7.64 5.85
N LYS A 224 -0.19 8.30 4.79
CA LYS A 224 -0.22 9.76 4.68
C LYS A 224 -1.62 10.21 4.21
N PRO A 225 -2.26 11.18 4.88
CA PRO A 225 -3.61 11.60 4.54
C PRO A 225 -3.69 12.28 3.16
N ILE A 226 -4.88 12.29 2.58
CA ILE A 226 -5.25 13.15 1.47
C ILE A 226 -5.47 14.56 2.03
N THR A 227 -4.76 15.55 1.47
CA THR A 227 -4.93 16.94 1.88
C THR A 227 -5.72 17.71 0.84
N ILE A 228 -6.79 18.37 1.28
CA ILE A 228 -7.63 19.25 0.50
C ILE A 228 -7.34 20.68 0.95
N HIS A 229 -6.77 21.50 0.07
CA HIS A 229 -6.41 22.87 0.35
C HIS A 229 -7.21 23.82 -0.54
N VAL A 230 -7.85 24.85 0.03
CA VAL A 230 -8.56 25.88 -0.75
C VAL A 230 -7.80 27.20 -0.71
N ASP A 231 -7.41 27.69 -1.89
CA ASP A 231 -6.73 28.98 -2.07
C ASP A 231 -7.61 29.99 -2.79
N ALA A 232 -7.55 31.26 -2.36
CA ALA A 232 -8.07 32.37 -3.14
C ALA A 232 -7.01 32.82 -4.16
N ARG A 233 -7.32 32.74 -5.46
CA ARG A 233 -6.43 33.19 -6.54
C ARG A 233 -6.65 34.66 -6.91
N GLN A 234 -7.90 35.12 -6.81
CA GLN A 234 -8.36 36.50 -7.03
C GLN A 234 -9.62 36.74 -6.18
N THR A 235 -10.11 37.97 -6.13
CA THR A 235 -11.38 38.30 -5.47
C THR A 235 -12.50 37.39 -5.97
N LYS A 236 -13.11 36.61 -5.07
CA LYS A 236 -14.18 35.61 -5.35
C LYS A 236 -13.80 34.45 -6.28
N LYS A 237 -12.52 34.23 -6.58
CA LYS A 237 -12.05 33.05 -7.34
C LYS A 237 -11.22 32.14 -6.45
N PHE A 238 -11.76 30.97 -6.18
CA PHE A 238 -11.13 29.94 -5.37
C PHE A 238 -10.58 28.81 -6.23
N MET A 239 -9.62 28.08 -5.70
CA MET A 239 -9.13 26.84 -6.26
C MET A 239 -8.95 25.83 -5.15
N THR A 240 -9.48 24.63 -5.36
CA THR A 240 -9.30 23.49 -4.48
C THR A 240 -8.16 22.63 -5.02
N THR A 241 -7.12 22.42 -4.21
CA THR A 241 -5.99 21.54 -4.50
C THR A 241 -6.11 20.29 -3.64
N VAL A 242 -6.03 19.12 -4.27
CA VAL A 242 -6.10 17.81 -3.61
C VAL A 242 -4.77 17.09 -3.80
N ASN A 243 -4.09 16.78 -2.70
CA ASN A 243 -2.81 16.07 -2.72
C ASN A 243 -2.93 14.70 -2.05
N GLY A 244 -2.06 13.77 -2.43
CA GLY A 244 -1.96 12.47 -1.75
C GLY A 244 -2.96 11.41 -2.22
N LEU A 245 -3.68 11.63 -3.33
CA LEU A 245 -4.57 10.63 -3.93
C LEU A 245 -3.85 9.30 -4.20
N ASN A 246 -2.62 9.36 -4.72
CA ASN A 246 -1.75 8.19 -4.93
C ASN A 246 -1.51 7.36 -3.66
N ASN A 247 -1.52 8.00 -2.47
CA ASN A 247 -1.33 7.30 -1.20
C ASN A 247 -2.45 6.29 -0.92
N PHE A 248 -3.56 6.40 -1.65
CA PHE A 248 -4.72 5.52 -1.55
C PHE A 248 -5.02 4.77 -2.85
N GLY A 249 -4.08 4.73 -3.79
CA GLY A 249 -4.28 4.05 -5.08
C GLY A 249 -5.18 4.80 -6.06
N ILE A 250 -5.55 6.04 -5.75
CA ILE A 250 -6.37 6.87 -6.63
C ILE A 250 -5.46 7.62 -7.58
N ASP A 251 -5.58 7.37 -8.89
CA ASP A 251 -4.84 8.11 -9.91
C ASP A 251 -5.38 9.55 -10.08
N PRO A 252 -4.55 10.60 -9.87
CA PRO A 252 -4.95 11.99 -10.03
C PRO A 252 -5.47 12.33 -11.43
N ALA A 253 -4.95 11.68 -12.48
CA ALA A 253 -5.39 11.96 -13.85
C ALA A 253 -6.81 11.44 -14.09
N GLN A 254 -7.10 10.20 -13.70
CA GLN A 254 -8.46 9.66 -13.70
C GLN A 254 -9.39 10.47 -12.80
N ALA A 255 -8.96 10.75 -11.55
CA ALA A 255 -9.74 11.53 -10.60
C ALA A 255 -10.06 12.94 -11.11
N SER A 256 -9.15 13.58 -11.86
CA SER A 256 -9.41 14.88 -12.47
C SER A 256 -10.61 14.85 -13.41
N THR A 257 -10.76 13.77 -14.18
CA THR A 257 -11.83 13.70 -15.17
C THR A 257 -13.17 13.36 -14.50
N ILE A 258 -13.16 12.46 -13.50
CA ILE A 258 -14.34 12.15 -12.66
C ILE A 258 -14.83 13.41 -11.94
N PHE A 259 -13.92 14.14 -11.29
CA PHE A 259 -14.27 15.31 -10.49
C PHE A 259 -14.72 16.48 -11.36
N GLY A 260 -14.08 16.68 -12.51
CA GLY A 260 -14.50 17.71 -13.47
C GLY A 260 -15.94 17.49 -13.94
N LYS A 261 -16.31 16.24 -14.25
CA LYS A 261 -17.68 15.87 -14.59
C LYS A 261 -18.65 16.02 -13.40
N LYS A 262 -18.33 15.40 -12.26
CA LYS A 262 -19.20 15.37 -11.07
C LYS A 262 -19.51 16.77 -10.53
N PHE A 263 -18.51 17.67 -10.55
CA PHE A 263 -18.66 19.03 -10.01
C PHE A 263 -18.94 20.09 -11.07
N ALA A 264 -19.15 19.68 -12.33
CA ALA A 264 -19.38 20.56 -13.48
C ALA A 264 -18.35 21.71 -13.55
N THR A 265 -17.07 21.37 -13.44
CA THR A 265 -15.99 22.36 -13.34
C THR A 265 -14.72 21.89 -14.02
N SER A 266 -13.78 22.82 -14.24
CA SER A 266 -12.46 22.45 -14.75
C SER A 266 -11.62 21.81 -13.64
N ALA A 267 -11.08 20.64 -13.93
CA ALA A 267 -10.15 19.92 -13.08
C ALA A 267 -8.93 19.49 -13.90
N SER A 268 -7.74 19.60 -13.33
CA SER A 268 -6.47 19.29 -14.00
C SER A 268 -5.40 18.82 -13.01
N THR A 269 -4.39 18.12 -13.50
CA THR A 269 -3.27 17.65 -12.67
C THR A 269 -2.06 18.55 -12.78
N ARG A 270 -1.32 18.72 -11.69
CA ARG A 270 -0.02 19.42 -11.65
C ARG A 270 1.02 18.52 -11.00
N LYS A 271 2.18 18.36 -11.65
CA LYS A 271 3.33 17.71 -11.02
C LYS A 271 3.98 18.65 -10.00
N GLU A 272 4.17 18.16 -8.80
CA GLU A 272 4.85 18.83 -7.69
C GLU A 272 6.04 17.97 -7.21
N LYS A 273 6.90 18.55 -6.37
CA LYS A 273 8.07 17.83 -5.80
C LYS A 273 7.65 16.61 -4.97
N THR A 274 6.46 16.66 -4.38
CA THR A 274 5.91 15.65 -3.46
C THR A 274 4.98 14.65 -4.13
N GLY A 275 4.68 14.80 -5.44
CA GLY A 275 3.76 13.94 -6.17
C GLY A 275 2.94 14.71 -7.21
N THR A 276 1.80 14.15 -7.61
CA THR A 276 0.86 14.82 -8.52
C THR A 276 -0.34 15.33 -7.75
N SER A 277 -0.61 16.63 -7.89
CA SER A 277 -1.71 17.34 -7.25
C SER A 277 -2.86 17.49 -8.22
N LEU A 278 -4.09 17.29 -7.74
CA LEU A 278 -5.31 17.56 -8.49
C LEU A 278 -5.82 18.96 -8.16
N LEU A 279 -6.01 19.79 -9.19
CA LEU A 279 -6.51 21.15 -9.11
C LEU A 279 -7.95 21.18 -9.61
N ILE A 280 -8.85 21.80 -8.87
CA ILE A 280 -10.27 21.91 -9.18
C ILE A 280 -10.68 23.38 -9.03
N GLN A 281 -11.37 23.93 -10.02
CA GLN A 281 -11.85 25.31 -9.94
C GLN A 281 -13.00 25.48 -8.92
N GLY A 282 -12.93 26.57 -8.16
CA GLY A 282 -13.89 26.89 -7.10
C GLY A 282 -13.52 26.29 -5.74
N ASP A 283 -14.32 26.66 -4.73
CA ASP A 283 -14.30 26.00 -3.43
C ASP A 283 -15.18 24.74 -3.53
N ARG A 284 -14.50 23.59 -3.55
CA ARG A 284 -15.11 22.26 -3.69
C ARG A 284 -14.70 21.36 -2.54
N ALA A 285 -14.16 21.91 -1.44
CA ALA A 285 -13.57 21.10 -0.39
C ALA A 285 -14.56 20.13 0.25
N ALA A 286 -15.77 20.59 0.59
CA ALA A 286 -16.81 19.75 1.17
C ALA A 286 -17.27 18.66 0.18
N GLN A 287 -17.43 19.01 -1.09
CA GLN A 287 -17.87 18.07 -2.13
C GLN A 287 -16.82 17.00 -2.42
N VAL A 288 -15.54 17.39 -2.50
CA VAL A 288 -14.42 16.46 -2.63
C VAL A 288 -14.32 15.55 -1.42
N GLN A 289 -14.41 16.11 -0.21
CA GLN A 289 -14.36 15.32 1.02
C GLN A 289 -15.49 14.28 1.07
N GLN A 290 -16.70 14.66 0.67
CA GLN A 290 -17.84 13.74 0.63
C GLN A 290 -17.63 12.65 -0.43
N PHE A 291 -17.20 13.03 -1.64
CA PHE A 291 -16.94 12.08 -2.72
C PHE A 291 -15.86 11.04 -2.34
N LEU A 292 -14.78 11.48 -1.69
CA LEU A 292 -13.73 10.58 -1.21
C LEU A 292 -14.23 9.59 -0.17
N LYS A 293 -15.18 9.98 0.69
CA LYS A 293 -15.76 9.10 1.72
C LYS A 293 -16.78 8.13 1.16
N GLU A 294 -17.64 8.57 0.25
CA GLU A 294 -18.76 7.78 -0.25
C GLU A 294 -18.35 6.86 -1.38
N GLU A 295 -17.65 7.40 -2.39
CA GLU A 295 -17.40 6.71 -3.65
C GLU A 295 -16.08 5.93 -3.56
N TYR A 296 -15.03 6.56 -3.01
CA TYR A 296 -13.73 5.91 -2.80
C TYR A 296 -13.60 5.21 -1.44
N VAL A 297 -14.55 5.40 -0.52
CA VAL A 297 -14.53 4.76 0.82
C VAL A 297 -13.25 5.10 1.62
N VAL A 298 -12.66 6.28 1.41
CA VAL A 298 -11.52 6.76 2.19
C VAL A 298 -11.97 7.03 3.64
N PRO A 299 -11.34 6.43 4.66
CA PRO A 299 -11.66 6.73 6.05
C PRO A 299 -11.43 8.21 6.39
N ALA A 300 -12.37 8.82 7.11
CA ALA A 300 -12.32 10.26 7.43
C ALA A 300 -11.04 10.70 8.16
N LYS A 301 -10.43 9.82 8.95
CA LYS A 301 -9.14 10.08 9.65
C LYS A 301 -7.96 10.32 8.70
N TYR A 302 -8.10 9.97 7.42
CA TYR A 302 -7.09 10.17 6.38
C TYR A 302 -7.46 11.28 5.40
N ILE A 303 -8.46 12.12 5.70
CA ILE A 303 -8.83 13.26 4.87
C ILE A 303 -8.67 14.53 5.71
N GLU A 304 -7.73 15.38 5.32
CA GLU A 304 -7.45 16.64 5.99
C GLU A 304 -7.86 17.79 5.08
N THR A 305 -8.62 18.75 5.63
CA THR A 305 -9.04 19.95 4.90
C THR A 305 -8.39 21.17 5.53
N THR A 306 -7.80 22.01 4.70
CA THR A 306 -7.09 23.23 5.09
C THR A 306 -7.54 24.39 4.21
N LEU A 307 -7.54 25.61 4.77
CA LEU A 307 -7.96 26.83 4.09
C LEU A 307 -6.78 27.81 4.04
N GLY A 308 -6.55 28.40 2.87
CA GLY A 308 -5.58 29.47 2.68
C GLY A 308 -5.99 30.76 3.40
N LYS A 309 -5.02 31.65 3.61
CA LYS A 309 -5.24 32.96 4.25
C LYS A 309 -6.33 33.74 3.50
N GLY A 310 -7.40 34.13 4.20
CA GLY A 310 -8.49 34.94 3.65
C GLY A 310 -9.72 34.15 3.15
N VAL A 311 -9.71 32.82 3.25
CA VAL A 311 -10.89 31.98 2.97
C VAL A 311 -11.65 31.71 4.27
N LYS A 312 -12.94 32.09 4.34
CA LYS A 312 -13.81 31.77 5.50
C LYS A 312 -14.41 30.38 5.31
N SER A 313 -14.43 29.56 6.35
CA SER A 313 -15.13 28.26 6.33
C SER A 313 -16.62 28.47 6.04
N ALA A 314 -17.19 27.72 5.11
CA ALA A 314 -18.64 27.67 4.98
C ALA A 314 -19.27 27.21 6.31
N PRO A 315 -20.39 27.80 6.76
CA PRO A 315 -21.08 27.33 7.95
C PRO A 315 -21.50 25.87 7.75
N LYS A 316 -21.23 25.02 8.76
CA LYS A 316 -21.70 23.63 8.78
C LYS A 316 -23.23 23.64 8.72
N GLY A 317 -23.79 23.40 7.54
CA GLY A 317 -25.23 23.30 7.34
C GLY A 317 -25.75 22.00 7.96
N SER A 318 -26.63 22.15 8.94
CA SER A 318 -27.55 21.12 9.43
C SER A 318 -28.44 20.62 8.30
N GLY A 319 -28.41 19.32 8.07
CA GLY A 319 -29.36 18.56 7.24
C GLY A 319 -29.45 17.15 7.79
#